data_AF-A0A6P1RHR7-F1
#
_entry.id   AF-A0A6P1RHR7-F1
#
_cell.length_a   1.000
_cell.length_b   1.000
_cell.length_c   1.000
_cell.angle_alpha   90.00
_cell.angle_beta   90.00
_cell.angle_gamma   90.00
#
_symmetry.space_group_name_H-M   'P 1'
#
loop_
_entity.id
_entity.type
_entity.pdbx_description
1 polymer ?
#
loop_
_entity_poly.entity_id
_entity_poly.type
_entity_poly.pdbx_seq_one_letter_code
_entity_poly.pdbx_strand_id
1 'polypeptide(L)'
;MPSVSDVEQAVALATLVCKSAQAVERFLSFCEQQAHDLLRPHGPIIMALSIVLKIRRTLTGAEIDDVIATTVAGLQLAAERRRRAEWRKGELAAERFRAACDYLNAVRLPSSAQNRVQ
;
A
#
# COMPACT_ATOMS: atom_id res chain seq x y z
N MET A 1 -24.63 -0.09 -8.46
CA MET A 1 -25.23 -0.69 -9.68
C MET A 1 -24.66 0.07 -10.88
N PRO A 2 -24.07 -0.63 -11.87
CA PRO A 2 -23.65 0.01 -13.12
C PRO A 2 -24.86 0.59 -13.85
N SER A 3 -24.62 1.57 -14.72
CA SER A 3 -25.72 2.11 -15.53
C SER A 3 -26.21 1.04 -16.51
N VAL A 4 -27.51 1.03 -16.82
CA VAL A 4 -28.10 0.07 -17.77
C VAL A 4 -27.41 0.18 -19.14
N SER A 5 -27.09 1.40 -19.56
CA SER A 5 -26.36 1.67 -20.82
C SER A 5 -24.98 1.02 -20.85
N ASP A 6 -24.22 1.06 -19.75
CA ASP A 6 -22.87 0.46 -19.71
C ASP A 6 -22.96 -1.07 -19.77
N VAL A 7 -23.96 -1.65 -19.12
CA VAL A 7 -24.19 -3.11 -19.15
C VAL A 7 -24.58 -3.57 -20.55
N GLU A 8 -25.50 -2.87 -21.21
CA GLU A 8 -25.89 -3.17 -22.60
C GLU A 8 -24.70 -3.06 -23.55
N GLN A 9 -23.87 -2.03 -23.41
CA GLN A 9 -22.67 -1.86 -24.22
C GLN A 9 -21.64 -2.97 -23.95
N ALA A 10 -21.43 -3.35 -22.70
CA ALA A 10 -20.53 -4.45 -22.35
C ALA A 10 -20.99 -5.78 -22.98
N VAL A 11 -22.29 -6.08 -22.95
CA VAL A 11 -22.88 -7.26 -23.59
C VAL A 11 -22.71 -7.21 -25.11
N ALA A 12 -22.94 -6.06 -25.74
CA ALA A 12 -22.76 -5.88 -27.17
C ALA A 12 -21.30 -6.16 -27.59
N LEU A 13 -20.33 -5.62 -26.84
CA LEU A 13 -18.90 -5.85 -27.07
C LEU A 13 -18.52 -7.33 -26.87
N ALA A 14 -19.00 -7.96 -25.80
CA ALA A 14 -18.72 -9.37 -25.53
C ALA A 14 -19.26 -10.30 -26.64
N THR A 15 -20.39 -9.95 -27.25
CA THR A 15 -21.01 -10.73 -28.35
C THR A 15 -20.19 -10.70 -29.65
N LEU A 16 -19.31 -9.71 -29.82
CA LEU A 16 -18.37 -9.70 -30.94
C LEU A 16 -17.40 -10.90 -30.85
N VAL A 17 -16.99 -11.24 -29.62
CA VAL A 17 -16.01 -12.30 -29.30
C VAL A 17 -16.70 -13.65 -29.09
N CYS A 18 -17.77 -13.68 -28.30
CA CYS A 18 -18.48 -14.89 -27.88
C CYS A 18 -19.78 -15.10 -28.68
N LYS A 19 -20.04 -16.33 -29.14
CA LYS A 19 -21.20 -16.64 -30.01
C LYS A 19 -22.42 -17.23 -29.29
N SER A 20 -22.30 -17.61 -28.01
CA SER A 20 -23.41 -18.08 -27.19
C SER A 20 -23.62 -17.19 -25.97
N ALA A 21 -24.87 -17.11 -25.49
CA ALA A 21 -25.21 -16.31 -24.31
C ALA A 21 -24.41 -16.75 -23.06
N GLN A 22 -24.21 -18.06 -22.89
CA GLN A 22 -23.41 -18.61 -21.80
C GLN A 22 -21.94 -18.18 -21.89
N ALA A 23 -21.35 -18.14 -23.09
CA ALA A 23 -19.98 -17.67 -23.27
C ALA A 23 -19.85 -16.17 -22.99
N VAL A 24 -20.83 -15.36 -23.41
CA VAL A 24 -20.89 -13.92 -23.10
C VAL A 24 -20.92 -13.68 -21.59
N GLU A 25 -21.78 -14.38 -20.85
CA GLU A 25 -21.87 -14.25 -19.39
C GLU A 25 -20.55 -14.60 -18.71
N ARG A 26 -19.93 -15.72 -19.09
CA ARG A 26 -18.63 -16.15 -18.53
C ARG A 26 -17.52 -15.16 -18.86
N PHE A 27 -17.52 -14.60 -20.06
CA PHE A 27 -16.55 -13.59 -20.48
C PHE A 27 -16.69 -12.29 -19.68
N LEU A 28 -17.92 -11.82 -19.45
CA LEU A 28 -18.18 -10.63 -18.64
C LEU A 28 -17.77 -10.83 -17.18
N SER A 29 -18.09 -11.98 -16.58
CA SER A 29 -17.67 -12.31 -15.21
C SER A 29 -16.14 -12.36 -15.09
N PHE A 30 -15.45 -12.90 -16.09
CA PHE A 30 -14.00 -12.88 -16.16
C PHE A 30 -13.45 -11.44 -16.24
N CYS A 31 -14.01 -10.59 -17.10
CA CYS A 31 -13.61 -9.19 -17.21
C CYS A 31 -13.87 -8.41 -15.92
N GLU A 32 -14.98 -8.65 -15.22
CA GLU A 32 -15.28 -8.02 -13.93
C GLU A 32 -14.22 -8.39 -12.89
N GLN A 33 -13.86 -9.68 -12.80
CA GLN A 33 -12.80 -10.13 -11.89
C GLN A 33 -11.46 -9.47 -12.23
N GLN A 34 -11.09 -9.42 -13.52
CA GLN A 34 -9.85 -8.76 -13.95
C GLN A 34 -9.85 -7.26 -13.63
N ALA A 35 -10.96 -6.56 -13.86
CA ALA A 35 -11.08 -5.14 -13.55
C ALA A 35 -10.95 -4.90 -12.04
N HIS A 36 -11.60 -5.73 -11.22
CA HIS A 36 -11.47 -5.66 -9.77
C HIS A 36 -10.02 -5.91 -9.32
N ASP A 37 -9.35 -6.92 -9.86
CA ASP A 37 -7.97 -7.25 -9.48
C ASP A 37 -6.97 -6.19 -9.93
N LEU A 38 -7.21 -5.57 -11.09
CA LEU A 38 -6.44 -4.43 -11.57
C LEU A 38 -6.62 -3.20 -10.68
N LEU A 39 -7.85 -2.89 -10.27
CA LEU A 39 -8.15 -1.66 -9.52
C LEU A 39 -7.83 -1.78 -8.02
N ARG A 40 -7.94 -2.96 -7.43
CA ARG A 40 -7.79 -3.19 -5.98
C ARG A 40 -6.49 -2.61 -5.39
N PRO A 41 -5.29 -2.80 -5.97
CA PRO A 41 -4.05 -2.24 -5.45
C PRO A 41 -4.01 -0.70 -5.49
N HIS A 42 -4.82 -0.08 -6.34
CA HIS A 42 -4.81 1.36 -6.61
C HIS A 42 -5.92 2.12 -5.88
N GLY A 43 -6.56 1.52 -4.87
CA GLY A 43 -7.64 2.14 -4.10
C GLY A 43 -7.36 3.59 -3.64
N PRO A 44 -6.19 3.93 -3.06
CA PRO A 44 -5.87 5.30 -2.67
C PRO A 44 -5.85 6.29 -3.86
N ILE A 45 -5.38 5.84 -5.02
CA ILE A 45 -5.32 6.66 -6.24
C ILE A 45 -6.74 6.90 -6.77
N ILE A 46 -7.58 5.87 -6.82
CA ILE A 46 -8.98 5.97 -7.25
C ILE A 46 -9.77 6.91 -6.33
N MET A 47 -9.51 6.85 -5.01
CA MET A 47 -10.10 7.76 -4.04
C MET A 47 -9.66 9.21 -4.28
N ALA A 48 -8.37 9.46 -4.50
CA ALA A 48 -7.86 10.78 -4.80
C ALA A 48 -8.48 11.36 -6.08
N LEU A 49 -8.51 10.58 -7.16
CA LEU A 49 -9.15 10.97 -8.43
C LEU A 49 -10.64 11.28 -8.22
N SER A 50 -11.36 10.44 -7.48
CA SER A 50 -12.78 10.64 -7.18
C SER A 50 -13.05 11.94 -6.43
N ILE A 51 -12.20 12.27 -5.45
CA ILE A 51 -12.30 13.52 -4.68
C ILE A 51 -12.05 14.72 -5.60
N VAL A 52 -10.96 14.70 -6.36
CA VAL A 52 -10.59 15.81 -7.24
C VAL A 52 -11.65 16.00 -8.33
N LEU A 53 -12.11 14.93 -8.96
CA LEU A 53 -13.14 15.00 -10.00
C LEU A 53 -14.48 15.49 -9.44
N LYS A 54 -14.86 15.11 -8.22
CA LYS A 54 -16.07 15.63 -7.57
C LYS A 54 -16.01 17.15 -7.37
N ILE A 55 -14.84 17.68 -7.05
CA ILE A 55 -14.62 19.13 -6.84
C ILE A 55 -14.56 19.86 -8.18
N ARG A 56 -13.72 19.38 -9.10
CA ARG A 56 -13.39 20.06 -10.37
C ARG A 56 -14.38 19.78 -11.50
N ARG A 57 -15.25 18.79 -11.34
CA ARG A 57 -16.25 18.28 -12.31
C ARG A 57 -15.68 17.68 -13.58
N THR A 58 -14.52 18.11 -14.03
CA THR A 58 -13.81 17.62 -15.20
C THR A 58 -12.31 17.57 -14.91
N LEU A 59 -11.62 16.64 -15.55
CA LEU A 59 -10.17 16.53 -15.55
C LEU A 59 -9.73 16.16 -16.97
N THR A 60 -8.68 16.81 -17.44
CA THR A 60 -7.95 16.40 -18.65
C THR A 60 -7.05 15.21 -18.33
N GLY A 61 -6.55 14.53 -19.37
CA GLY A 61 -5.61 13.42 -19.20
C GLY A 61 -4.36 13.81 -18.41
N ALA A 62 -3.77 14.97 -18.70
CA ALA A 62 -2.60 15.47 -17.98
C ALA A 62 -2.89 15.73 -16.49
N GLU A 63 -4.08 16.25 -16.17
CA GLU A 63 -4.46 16.49 -14.78
C GLU A 63 -4.75 15.20 -14.01
N ILE A 64 -5.23 14.15 -14.70
CA ILE A 64 -5.33 12.82 -14.12
C ILE A 64 -3.93 12.28 -13.79
N ASP A 65 -2.99 12.39 -14.72
CA ASP A 65 -1.61 11.96 -14.53
C ASP A 65 -0.95 12.69 -13.36
N ASP A 66 -1.17 14.00 -13.23
CA ASP A 66 -0.67 14.81 -12.11
C ASP A 66 -1.22 14.34 -10.76
N VAL A 67 -2.52 14.04 -10.68
CA VAL A 67 -3.16 13.52 -9.46
C VAL A 67 -2.58 12.14 -9.09
N ILE A 68 -2.38 11.27 -10.08
CA ILE A 68 -1.76 9.97 -9.88
C ILE A 68 -0.33 10.13 -9.36
N ALA A 69 0.50 10.92 -10.04
CA ALA A 69 1.90 11.16 -9.68
C ALA A 69 2.03 11.73 -8.26
N THR A 70 1.20 12.73 -7.93
CA THR A 70 1.17 13.34 -6.59
C THR A 70 0.78 12.32 -5.52
N THR A 71 -0.24 11.50 -5.80
CA THR A 71 -0.69 10.47 -4.86
C THR A 71 0.37 9.40 -4.63
N VAL A 72 1.01 8.92 -5.71
CA VAL A 72 2.11 7.93 -5.63
C VAL A 72 3.27 8.49 -4.82
N ALA A 73 3.70 9.72 -5.08
CA ALA A 73 4.76 10.38 -4.32
C ALA A 73 4.40 10.50 -2.83
N GLY A 74 3.15 10.86 -2.52
CA GLY A 74 2.64 10.92 -1.15
C GLY A 74 2.68 9.56 -0.43
N LEU A 75 2.26 8.49 -1.11
CA LEU A 75 2.29 7.13 -0.56
C LEU A 75 3.73 6.65 -0.30
N GLN A 76 4.64 6.88 -1.24
CA GLN A 76 6.06 6.55 -1.10
C GLN A 76 6.70 7.32 0.07
N LEU A 77 6.41 8.61 0.19
CA LEU A 77 6.90 9.43 1.30
C LEU A 77 6.36 8.93 2.64
N ALA A 78 5.08 8.56 2.72
CA ALA A 78 4.49 8.00 3.93
C ALA A 78 5.12 6.65 4.32
N ALA A 79 5.35 5.76 3.35
CA ALA A 79 6.02 4.48 3.56
C ALA A 79 7.45 4.67 4.08
N GLU A 80 8.20 5.60 3.48
CA GLU A 80 9.56 5.91 3.88
C GLU A 80 9.62 6.50 5.30
N ARG A 81 8.72 7.44 5.62
CA ARG A 81 8.60 7.97 6.98
C ARG A 81 8.33 6.88 8.00
N ARG A 82 7.45 5.93 7.68
CA ARG A 82 7.16 4.78 8.54
C ARG A 82 8.39 3.90 8.74
N ARG A 83 9.10 3.55 7.66
CA ARG A 83 10.33 2.76 7.71
C ARG A 83 11.38 3.41 8.62
N ARG A 84 11.59 4.72 8.49
CA ARG A 84 12.53 5.47 9.35
C ARG A 84 12.10 5.49 10.81
N ALA A 85 10.81 5.60 11.09
CA ALA A 85 10.29 5.56 12.45
C ALA A 85 10.56 4.19 13.10
N GLU A 86 10.31 3.09 12.39
CA GLU A 86 10.61 1.74 12.88
C GLU A 86 12.12 1.53 13.07
N TRP A 87 12.94 2.03 12.14
CA TRP A 87 14.40 1.98 12.28
C TRP A 87 14.86 2.68 13.55
N ARG A 88 14.40 3.91 13.80
CA ARG A 88 14.78 4.68 15.00
C ARG A 88 14.32 4.01 16.29
N LYS A 89 13.17 3.35 16.27
CA LYS A 89 12.71 2.53 17.40
C LYS A 89 13.66 1.36 17.67
N GLY A 90 14.16 0.71 16.61
CA GLY A 90 15.18 -0.33 16.69
C GLY A 90 16.50 0.17 17.26
N GLU A 91 16.99 1.32 16.80
CA GLU A 91 18.21 1.96 17.33
C GLU A 91 18.08 2.21 18.85
N LEU A 92 16.99 2.84 19.29
CA LEU A 92 16.74 3.10 20.70
C LEU A 92 16.66 1.81 21.54
N ALA A 93 16.07 0.74 21.00
CA ALA A 93 16.01 -0.54 21.68
C ALA A 93 17.40 -1.17 21.82
N ALA A 94 18.23 -1.11 20.77
CA ALA A 94 19.60 -1.62 20.79
C ALA A 94 20.50 -0.83 21.75
N GLU A 95 20.37 0.50 21.79
CA GLU A 95 21.07 1.37 22.73
C GLU A 95 20.72 1.03 24.19
N ARG A 96 19.42 0.87 24.48
CA ARG A 96 18.94 0.45 25.81
C ARG A 96 19.48 -0.92 26.21
N PHE A 97 19.47 -1.87 25.28
CA PHE A 97 20.02 -3.21 25.54
C PHE A 97 21.52 -3.15 25.84
N ARG A 98 22.29 -2.41 25.04
CA ARG A 98 23.73 -2.22 25.27
C ARG A 98 23.99 -1.63 26.66
N ALA A 99 23.28 -0.56 27.03
CA ALA A 99 23.42 0.07 28.35
C ALA A 99 23.11 -0.91 29.49
N ALA A 100 22.10 -1.77 29.33
CA ALA A 100 21.78 -2.81 30.33
C ALA A 100 22.90 -3.86 30.45
N CYS A 101 23.47 -4.29 29.33
CA CYS A 101 24.62 -5.20 29.32
C CYS A 101 25.86 -4.58 29.99
N ASP A 102 26.17 -3.33 29.66
CA ASP A 102 27.31 -2.60 30.23
C ASP A 102 27.17 -2.46 31.74
N TYR A 103 25.97 -2.11 32.22
CA TYR A 103 25.67 -2.08 33.65
C TYR A 103 25.89 -3.43 34.33
N LEU A 104 25.35 -4.53 33.76
CA LEU A 104 25.51 -5.87 34.32
C LEU A 104 26.99 -6.31 34.36
N ASN A 105 27.76 -5.95 33.33
CA ASN A 105 29.19 -6.23 33.28
C ASN A 105 29.96 -5.44 34.34
N ALA A 106 29.64 -4.15 34.53
CA ALA A 106 30.24 -3.31 35.55
C ALA A 106 29.94 -3.83 36.98
N VAL A 107 28.69 -4.25 37.25
CA VAL A 107 28.31 -4.81 38.56
C VAL A 107 28.96 -6.17 38.83
N ARG A 108 29.27 -6.98 37.81
CA ARG A 108 30.04 -8.24 38.00
C ARG A 108 31.50 -8.01 38.40
N LEU A 109 32.08 -6.84 38.15
CA LEU A 109 33.54 -6.62 38.26
C LEU A 109 34.15 -6.34 39.65
N PRO A 110 33.47 -6.32 40.82
CA PRO A 110 34.17 -6.21 42.10
C PRO A 110 34.22 -7.47 42.98
N SER A 111 33.92 -8.69 42.48
CA SER A 111 34.01 -9.91 43.32
C SER A 111 35.22 -10.81 43.06
N SER A 112 35.75 -10.87 41.84
CA SER A 112 36.88 -11.77 41.51
C SER A 112 38.27 -11.19 41.81
N ALA A 113 38.40 -9.88 42.03
CA ALA A 113 39.67 -9.22 42.33
C ALA A 113 40.04 -9.20 43.82
N GLN A 114 39.11 -9.55 44.73
CA GLN A 114 39.35 -9.50 46.19
C GLN A 114 39.77 -10.85 46.81
N ASN A 115 39.81 -11.95 46.06
CA ASN A 115 40.12 -13.30 46.58
C ASN A 115 41.51 -13.83 46.15
N ARG A 116 42.53 -12.97 46.12
CA ARG A 116 43.94 -13.39 46.00
C ARG A 116 44.85 -12.62 46.95
N VAL A 117 44.56 -12.66 48.25
CA VAL A 117 45.59 -12.48 49.28
C VAL A 117 45.19 -13.29 50.51
N GLN A 118 45.79 -14.47 50.68
CA GLN A 118 46.36 -15.01 51.92
C GLN A 118 46.98 -16.38 51.65
#